data_AF-A0A961LWH3-F1
#
_entry.id   AF-A0A961LWH3-F1
#
_cell.length_a   1.000
_cell.length_b   1.000
_cell.length_c   1.000
_cell.angle_alpha   90.00
_cell.angle_beta   90.00
_cell.angle_gamma   90.00
#
_symmetry.space_group_name_H-M   'P 1'
#
loop_
_entity.id
_entity.type
_entity.pdbx_description
1 polymer ?
#
loop_
_entity_poly.entity_id
_entity_poly.type
_entity_poly.pdbx_seq_one_letter_code
_entity_poly.pdbx_strand_id
1 'polypeptide(L)' 'MATSNKARQDRIRRSAEALFGSRVTEVSAPGGNGRSSLRFHFERNTVIGTLRPNFRRTHIEAFVLRAL' A
#
# COMPACT_ATOMS: atom_id res chain seq x y z
N MET A 1 -16.72 7.24 -9.02
CA MET A 1 -15.61 8.21 -8.87
C MET A 1 -14.30 7.44 -8.75
N ALA A 2 -13.45 7.45 -9.78
CA ALA A 2 -12.12 6.87 -9.67
C ALA A 2 -11.28 7.76 -8.76
N THR A 3 -11.07 7.36 -7.51
CA THR A 3 -10.11 8.02 -6.61
C THR A 3 -8.77 8.11 -7.35
N SER A 4 -8.23 9.31 -7.53
CA SER A 4 -7.00 9.48 -8.30
C SER A 4 -5.89 8.58 -7.73
N ASN A 5 -5.05 8.01 -8.59
CA ASN A 5 -3.95 7.12 -8.16
C ASN A 5 -3.09 7.75 -7.06
N LYS A 6 -2.93 9.08 -7.10
CA LYS A 6 -2.25 9.87 -6.07
C LYS A 6 -2.93 9.80 -4.70
N ALA A 7 -4.24 10.01 -4.64
CA ALA A 7 -4.99 9.93 -3.38
C ALA A 7 -4.94 8.52 -2.76
N ARG A 8 -4.98 7.48 -3.60
CA ARG A 8 -4.79 6.08 -3.17
C ARG A 8 -3.38 5.87 -2.60
N GLN A 9 -2.35 6.30 -3.32
CA GLN A 9 -0.97 6.20 -2.89
C GLN A 9 -0.74 6.92 -1.56
N ASP A 10 -1.24 8.14 -1.40
CA ASP A 10 -1.09 8.93 -0.17
C ASP A 10 -1.76 8.24 1.02
N ARG A 11 -2.92 7.61 0.81
CA ARG A 11 -3.62 6.87 1.87
C ARG A 11 -2.83 5.64 2.33
N ILE A 12 -2.26 4.89 1.39
CA ILE A 12 -1.43 3.73 1.73
C ILE A 12 -0.14 4.19 2.42
N ARG A 13 0.51 5.25 1.91
CA ARG A 13 1.72 5.84 2.50
C ARG A 13 1.50 6.20 3.97
N ARG A 14 0.48 7.01 4.27
CA ARG A 14 0.17 7.42 5.65
C ARG A 14 -0.09 6.23 6.57
N SER A 15 -0.78 5.21 6.06
CA SER A 15 -1.08 4.00 6.84
C SER A 15 0.19 3.20 7.14
N ALA A 16 1.10 3.09 6.16
CA ALA A 16 2.38 2.42 6.35
C ALA A 16 3.28 3.19 7.32
N GLU A 17 3.40 4.51 7.17
CA GLU A 17 4.21 5.34 8.08
C GLU A 17 3.70 5.26 9.52
N ALA A 18 2.38 5.27 9.72
CA ALA A 18 1.79 5.12 11.05
C ALA A 18 2.04 3.72 11.64
N LEU A 19 1.98 2.66 10.83
CA LEU A 19 2.19 1.28 11.29
C LEU A 19 3.66 1.01 11.65
N PHE A 20 4.61 1.52 10.86
CA PHE A 20 6.03 1.25 11.04
C PHE A 20 6.76 2.31 11.86
N GLY A 21 6.11 3.43 12.21
CA GLY A 21 6.71 4.51 12.99
C GLY A 21 7.88 5.21 12.27
N SER A 22 7.98 5.07 10.95
CA SER A 22 9.08 5.59 10.12
C SER A 22 8.51 6.24 8.87
N ARG A 23 9.27 7.16 8.26
CA ARG A 23 8.88 7.79 6.99
C ARG A 23 9.21 6.90 5.80
N VAL A 24 8.35 6.94 4.78
CA VAL A 24 8.63 6.34 3.48
C VAL A 24 9.63 7.23 2.75
N THR A 25 10.73 6.63 2.29
CA THR A 25 11.78 7.30 1.52
C THR A 25 11.48 7.27 0.03
N GLU A 26 10.90 6.18 -0.47
CA GLU A 26 10.58 6.00 -1.89
C GLU A 26 9.30 5.18 -2.08
N VAL A 27 8.55 5.50 -3.15
CA VAL A 27 7.42 4.68 -3.60
C VAL A 27 7.67 4.21 -5.02
N SER A 28 7.62 2.90 -5.24
CA SER A 28 7.77 2.31 -6.56
C SER A 28 6.54 1.46 -6.93
N ALA A 29 6.27 1.35 -8.24
CA ALA A 29 5.18 0.54 -8.79
C ALA A 29 5.76 -0.49 -9.78
N PRO A 30 6.38 -1.57 -9.27
CA PRO A 30 6.93 -2.62 -10.13
C PRO A 30 5.78 -3.29 -10.87
N GLY A 31 5.66 -3.04 -12.17
CA GLY A 31 4.54 -3.47 -13.00
C GLY A 31 3.52 -2.38 -13.36
N GLY A 32 3.83 -1.10 -13.10
CA GLY A 32 3.13 0.08 -13.61
C GLY A 32 2.12 0.72 -12.65
N ASN A 33 1.85 2.01 -12.86
CA ASN A 33 0.97 2.84 -12.01
C ASN A 33 -0.50 2.38 -11.95
N GLY A 34 -0.93 1.50 -12.87
CA GLY A 34 -2.25 0.87 -12.85
C GLY A 34 -2.39 -0.25 -11.82
N ARG A 35 -1.29 -0.73 -11.22
CA ARG A 35 -1.34 -1.78 -10.20
C ARG A 35 -2.02 -1.27 -8.95
N SER A 36 -2.85 -2.13 -8.38
CA SER A 36 -3.52 -1.82 -7.12
C SER A 36 -2.59 -1.93 -5.90
N SER A 37 -1.42 -2.55 -6.07
CA SER A 37 -0.32 -2.64 -5.10
C SER A 37 0.76 -1.60 -5.42
N LEU A 38 1.39 -1.09 -4.37
CA LEU A 38 2.55 -0.21 -4.44
C LEU A 38 3.62 -0.73 -3.47
N ARG A 39 4.88 -0.51 -3.81
CA ARG A 39 6.02 -0.82 -2.96
C ARG A 39 6.49 0.46 -2.27
N PHE A 40 6.65 0.38 -0.96
CA PHE A 40 7.10 1.49 -0.12
C PHE A 40 8.43 1.10 0.50
N HIS A 41 9.43 1.95 0.30
CA HIS A 41 10.75 1.79 0.87
C HIS A 41 10.84 2.65 2.13
N PHE A 42 11.37 2.06 3.18
CA PHE A 42 11.85 2.74 4.37
C PHE A 42 13.36 2.55 4.43
N GLU A 43 14.04 3.22 5.37
CA GLU A 43 15.49 3.10 5.53
C GLU A 43 15.98 1.67 5.75
N ARG A 44 15.19 0.86 6.48
CA ARG A 44 15.61 -0.48 6.94
C ARG A 44 14.82 -1.62 6.32
N ASN A 45 13.70 -1.34 5.70
CA ASN A 45 12.83 -2.38 5.15
C ASN A 45 12.03 -1.87 3.95
N THR A 46 11.40 -2.81 3.26
CA THR A 46 10.54 -2.54 2.12
C THR A 46 9.25 -3.31 2.32
N VAL A 47 8.13 -2.64 2.09
CA VAL A 47 6.80 -3.23 2.30
C VAL A 47 5.94 -3.08 1.05
N ILE A 48 4.98 -3.99 0.90
CA ILE A 48 3.97 -3.90 -0.15
C ILE A 48 2.66 -3.43 0.48
N GLY A 49 2.16 -2.31 0.00
CA GLY A 49 0.87 -1.77 0.43
C GLY A 49 -0.18 -1.92 -0.67
N THR A 50 -1.40 -2.31 -0.29
CA THR A 50 -2.51 -2.48 -1.22
C THR A 50 -3.73 -1.68 -0.77
N LEU A 51 -4.44 -1.09 -1.73
CA LEU A 51 -5.79 -0.55 -1.50
C LEU A 51 -6.65 -0.87 -2.73
N ARG A 52 -7.57 -1.81 -2.56
CA ARG A 52 -8.49 -2.26 -3.62
C ARG A 52 -9.82 -1.51 -3.49
N PRO A 53 -10.48 -1.17 -4.61
CA PRO A 53 -11.85 -0.66 -4.57
C PRO A 53 -12.86 -1.75 -4.18
N ASN A 54 -12.55 -3.03 -4.42
CA ASN A 54 -13.41 -4.14 -4.03
C ASN A 54 -13.13 -4.57 -2.59
N PHE A 55 -14.10 -4.30 -1.71
CA PHE A 55 -14.04 -4.58 -0.27
C PHE A 55 -13.78 -6.05 0.07
N ARG A 56 -14.43 -6.99 -0.62
CA ARG A 56 -14.24 -8.44 -0.38
C ARG A 56 -12.79 -8.86 -0.57
N ARG A 57 -12.15 -8.34 -1.63
CA ARG A 57 -10.74 -8.64 -1.93
C ARG A 57 -9.80 -8.05 -0.88
N THR A 58 -10.08 -6.83 -0.41
CA THR A 58 -9.32 -6.22 0.69
C THR A 58 -9.42 -7.04 1.98
N HIS A 59 -10.61 -7.52 2.34
CA HIS A 59 -10.78 -8.35 3.54
C HIS A 59 -10.02 -9.67 3.46
N ILE A 60 -10.08 -10.36 2.32
CA ILE A 60 -9.33 -11.61 2.14
C ILE A 60 -7.81 -11.35 2.17
N GLU A 61 -7.32 -10.33 1.47
CA GLU A 61 -5.90 -9.94 1.51
C GLU A 61 -5.46 -9.64 2.96
N ALA A 62 -6.24 -8.87 3.71
CA ALA A 62 -5.93 -8.55 5.10
C ALA A 62 -5.98 -9.78 6.03
N PHE A 63 -6.95 -10.68 5.83
CA PHE A 63 -7.07 -11.91 6.61
C PHE A 63 -5.83 -12.80 6.46
N VAL A 64 -5.39 -13.03 5.21
CA VAL A 64 -4.19 -13.85 4.93
C VAL A 64 -2.94 -13.19 5.50
N LEU A 65 -2.76 -11.88 5.31
CA LEU A 65 -1.57 -11.17 5.79
C LEU A 65 -1.46 -11.11 7.32
N ARG A 66 -2.59 -11.18 8.05
CA ARG A 66 -2.59 -11.23 9.53
C ARG A 66 -2.27 -12.61 10.09
N ALA A 67 -2.30 -13.65 9.26
CA ALA A 67 -2.02 -15.02 9.66
C ALA A 67 -0.56 -15.45 9.38
N LEU A 68 0.27 -14.54 8.84
CA LEU A 68 1.71 -14.70 8.64
C LEU A 68 2.47 -14.09 9.82
#